data_AF-A0A519W506-F1
#
_entry.id   AF-A0A519W506-F1
#
_cell.length_a   1.000
_cell.length_b   1.000
_cell.length_c   1.000
_cell.angle_alpha   90.00
_cell.angle_beta   90.00
_cell.angle_gamma   90.00
#
_symmetry.space_group_name_H-M   'P 1'
#
loop_
_entity.id
_entity.type
_entity.pdbx_description
1 polymer ?
#
loop_
_entity_poly.entity_id
_entity_poly.type
_entity_poly.pdbx_seq_one_letter_code
_entity_poly.pdbx_strand_id
1 'polypeptide(L)'
;MPSEDLKIGDIVSLKSHPYQDNITTIIVSGEPLLLPPLMVITEQSKLQSDTTSVNDDKDAYEYMCLYFSGKTQRFEQVPIKGIHLKRIMEGALENSLSEDEVFPGVTVTIKTMDFELAKKKSSFTFEDTSLNHGSDSSTITALLSYLPPSLQVISVLPHKSKHPTHKKDQEIRKVPSLDVKCFWYLSISDQSGRLSDCRVA
;
A
#
# COMPACT_ATOMS: atom_id res chain seq x y z
N MET A 1 -14.66 -18.84 -3.23
CA MET A 1 -13.22 -19.05 -3.54
C MET A 1 -12.48 -19.05 -2.22
N PRO A 2 -11.49 -19.94 -2.00
CA PRO A 2 -10.85 -20.07 -0.71
C PRO A 2 -10.20 -18.72 -0.36
N SER A 3 -10.52 -18.24 0.83
CA SER A 3 -10.02 -16.99 1.39
C SER A 3 -8.52 -17.09 1.60
N GLU A 4 -7.71 -16.50 0.72
CA GLU A 4 -6.31 -16.29 1.05
C GLU A 4 -6.22 -15.41 2.29
N ASP A 5 -5.58 -15.95 3.32
CA ASP A 5 -5.29 -15.23 4.55
C ASP A 5 -4.26 -14.14 4.24
N LEU A 6 -4.63 -12.89 4.52
CA LEU A 6 -3.75 -11.74 4.37
C LEU A 6 -2.63 -11.81 5.42
N LYS A 7 -1.39 -11.52 4.98
CA LYS A 7 -0.19 -11.55 5.83
C LYS A 7 0.47 -10.17 5.89
N ILE A 8 1.32 -9.98 6.89
CA ILE A 8 2.19 -8.80 6.97
C ILE A 8 3.10 -8.81 5.73
N GLY A 9 3.29 -7.64 5.11
CA GLY A 9 4.06 -7.48 3.88
C GLY A 9 3.27 -7.67 2.58
N ASP A 10 2.02 -8.15 2.64
CA ASP A 10 1.16 -8.22 1.47
C ASP A 10 0.75 -6.82 1.00
N ILE A 11 0.71 -6.66 -0.33
CA ILE A 11 0.11 -5.49 -0.97
C ILE A 11 -1.40 -5.69 -1.02
N VAL A 12 -2.12 -4.70 -0.52
CA VAL A 12 -3.57 -4.70 -0.46
C VAL A 12 -4.13 -3.37 -0.95
N SER A 13 -5.41 -3.39 -1.31
CA SER A 13 -6.19 -2.18 -1.48
C SER A 13 -7.62 -2.40 -1.02
N LEU A 14 -8.40 -1.31 -0.99
CA LEU A 14 -9.83 -1.42 -0.75
C LEU A 14 -10.49 -2.19 -1.89
N LYS A 15 -11.56 -2.94 -1.59
CA LYS A 15 -12.34 -3.67 -2.61
C LYS A 15 -12.81 -2.79 -3.77
N SER A 16 -13.02 -1.50 -3.51
CA SER A 16 -13.39 -0.48 -4.51
C SER A 16 -12.29 -0.07 -5.48
N HIS A 17 -11.02 -0.46 -5.24
CA HIS A 17 -9.93 -0.15 -6.14
C HIS A 17 -10.09 -0.85 -7.50
N PRO A 18 -9.68 -0.27 -8.64
CA PRO A 18 -9.82 -0.92 -9.94
C PRO A 18 -8.91 -2.14 -10.16
N TYR A 19 -7.79 -2.24 -9.46
CA TYR A 19 -6.94 -3.44 -9.54
C TYR A 19 -7.69 -4.70 -9.12
N GLN A 20 -7.48 -5.77 -9.88
CA GLN A 20 -7.98 -7.11 -9.57
C GLN A 20 -6.80 -8.07 -9.56
N ASP A 21 -6.97 -9.24 -8.95
CA ASP A 21 -5.92 -10.22 -8.70
C ASP A 21 -5.04 -10.49 -9.93
N ASN A 22 -5.63 -10.54 -11.13
CA ASN A 22 -4.90 -10.79 -12.38
C ASN A 22 -4.81 -9.57 -13.32
N ILE A 23 -5.33 -8.41 -12.91
CA ILE A 23 -5.40 -7.20 -13.76
C ILE A 23 -4.66 -6.08 -13.06
N THR A 24 -3.38 -5.94 -13.40
CA THR A 24 -2.46 -4.93 -12.88
C THR A 24 -2.12 -3.83 -13.89
N THR A 25 -2.58 -3.97 -15.14
CA THR A 25 -2.51 -2.90 -16.14
C THR A 25 -3.85 -2.17 -16.17
N ILE A 26 -3.94 -1.04 -15.45
CA ILE A 26 -5.14 -0.21 -15.41
C ILE A 26 -4.91 1.11 -16.14
N ILE A 27 -5.90 1.50 -16.94
CA ILE A 27 -5.99 2.82 -17.55
C ILE A 27 -7.15 3.54 -16.87
N VAL A 28 -6.84 4.67 -16.25
CA VAL A 28 -7.79 5.47 -15.48
C VAL A 28 -8.18 6.69 -16.30
N SER A 29 -9.46 6.77 -16.68
CA SER A 29 -9.99 7.92 -17.44
C SER A 29 -10.63 8.99 -16.53
N GLY A 30 -10.75 8.74 -15.23
CA GLY A 30 -11.32 9.65 -14.23
C GLY A 30 -10.28 10.39 -13.38
N GLU A 31 -10.74 11.14 -12.37
CA GLU A 31 -9.88 11.85 -11.41
C GLU A 31 -9.05 10.86 -10.57
N PRO A 32 -7.71 10.84 -10.70
CA PRO A 32 -6.86 9.87 -10.02
C PRO A 32 -6.88 9.99 -8.49
N LEU A 33 -7.12 11.19 -7.96
CA LEU A 33 -7.19 11.44 -6.51
C LEU A 33 -8.36 10.71 -5.82
N LEU A 34 -9.34 10.21 -6.59
CA LEU A 34 -10.48 9.47 -6.06
C LEU A 34 -10.22 7.96 -5.99
N LEU A 35 -9.08 7.50 -6.51
CA LEU A 35 -8.71 6.09 -6.41
C LEU A 35 -8.21 5.77 -5.00
N PRO A 36 -8.67 4.66 -4.40
CA PRO A 36 -8.08 4.18 -3.17
C PRO A 36 -6.56 3.99 -3.32
N PRO A 37 -5.76 4.22 -2.27
CA PRO A 37 -4.33 3.95 -2.34
C PRO A 37 -4.06 2.44 -2.40
N LEU A 38 -2.91 2.06 -2.96
CA LEU A 38 -2.29 0.79 -2.62
C LEU A 38 -1.59 0.89 -1.27
N MET A 39 -1.73 -0.15 -0.47
CA MET A 39 -1.24 -0.20 0.91
C MET A 39 -0.44 -1.49 1.14
N VAL A 40 0.41 -1.49 2.16
CA VAL A 40 1.11 -2.67 2.65
C VAL A 40 0.66 -2.97 4.08
N ILE A 41 0.40 -4.24 4.39
CA ILE A 41 0.04 -4.65 5.75
C ILE A 41 1.28 -4.62 6.65
N THR A 42 1.18 -3.94 7.79
CA THR A 42 2.24 -3.77 8.78
C THR A 42 1.95 -4.42 10.14
N GLU A 43 0.68 -4.62 10.49
CA GLU A 43 0.23 -5.42 11.64
C GLU A 43 -1.05 -6.15 11.30
N GLN A 44 -1.28 -7.27 11.98
CA GLN A 44 -2.56 -7.96 12.00
C GLN A 44 -2.98 -8.17 13.46
N SER A 45 -4.20 -7.80 13.79
CA SER A 45 -4.76 -7.96 15.13
C SER A 45 -6.11 -8.66 15.06
N LYS A 46 -6.35 -9.59 15.99
CA LYS A 46 -7.62 -10.30 16.10
C LYS A 46 -8.60 -9.43 16.89
N LEU A 47 -9.75 -9.13 16.29
CA LEU A 47 -10.87 -8.49 16.97
C LEU A 47 -11.42 -9.47 18.00
N GLN A 48 -11.62 -9.01 19.24
CA GLN A 48 -12.39 -9.81 20.21
C GLN A 48 -13.81 -9.91 19.67
N SER A 49 -14.20 -11.12 19.26
CA SER A 49 -15.57 -11.39 18.85
C SER A 49 -16.48 -11.22 20.06
N ASP A 50 -17.24 -10.13 20.11
CA ASP A 50 -18.48 -10.14 20.86
C ASP A 50 -19.38 -11.18 20.20
N THR A 51 -19.77 -12.16 21.02
CA THR A 51 -20.67 -13.27 20.72
C THR A 51 -21.70 -12.92 19.63
N THR A 52 -21.84 -13.77 18.60
CA THR A 52 -22.85 -13.79 17.50
C THR A 52 -22.44 -13.32 16.09
N SER A 53 -21.47 -13.97 15.46
CA SER A 53 -21.50 -14.11 13.99
C SER A 53 -20.83 -15.41 13.56
N VAL A 54 -21.66 -16.35 13.15
CA VAL A 54 -21.25 -17.51 12.35
C VAL A 54 -21.10 -16.98 10.92
N ASN A 55 -19.94 -17.21 10.31
CA ASN A 55 -19.55 -16.86 8.93
C ASN A 55 -18.81 -15.52 8.78
N ASP A 56 -17.48 -15.54 8.94
CA ASP A 56 -16.46 -15.33 7.89
C ASP A 56 -15.14 -14.94 8.59
N ASP A 57 -14.07 -15.73 8.42
CA ASP A 57 -12.79 -15.56 9.16
C ASP A 57 -12.14 -14.17 8.95
N LYS A 58 -12.55 -13.45 7.89
CA LYS A 58 -12.02 -12.12 7.53
C LYS A 58 -12.54 -10.98 8.41
N ASP A 59 -13.69 -11.14 9.06
CA ASP A 59 -14.22 -10.15 10.01
C ASP A 59 -13.57 -10.25 11.39
N ALA A 60 -12.83 -11.35 11.63
CA ALA A 60 -12.13 -11.56 12.88
C ALA A 60 -10.83 -10.75 12.99
N TYR A 61 -10.36 -10.11 11.91
CA TYR A 61 -9.06 -9.42 11.90
C TYR A 61 -9.14 -7.96 11.43
N GLU A 62 -8.43 -7.11 12.14
CA GLU A 62 -8.10 -5.74 11.76
C GLU A 62 -6.61 -5.65 11.39
N TYR A 63 -6.33 -5.01 10.26
CA TYR A 63 -5.00 -4.89 9.69
C TYR A 63 -4.55 -3.44 9.72
N MET A 64 -3.35 -3.18 10.24
CA MET A 64 -2.71 -1.87 10.09
C MET A 64 -2.09 -1.81 8.70
N CYS A 65 -2.47 -0.80 7.93
CA CYS A 65 -2.05 -0.62 6.55
C CYS A 65 -1.22 0.66 6.42
N LEU A 66 -0.06 0.59 5.78
CA LEU A 66 0.83 1.71 5.48
C LEU A 66 0.77 2.07 4.00
N TYR A 67 0.67 3.36 3.67
CA TYR A 67 0.77 3.86 2.30
C TYR A 67 1.37 5.26 2.25
N PHE A 68 1.79 5.67 1.06
CA PHE A 68 2.17 7.06 0.79
C PHE A 68 0.98 7.83 0.20
N SER A 69 0.58 8.90 0.86
CA SER A 69 -0.53 9.76 0.44
C SER A 69 -0.03 10.87 -0.47
N GLY A 70 -0.39 10.81 -1.76
CA GLY A 70 -0.11 11.90 -2.70
C GLY A 70 -0.81 13.22 -2.34
N LYS A 71 -1.87 13.18 -1.53
CA LYS A 71 -2.59 14.37 -1.07
C LYS A 71 -1.82 15.11 0.02
N THR A 72 -1.34 14.39 1.04
CA THR A 72 -0.62 14.98 2.17
C THR A 72 0.90 14.98 1.97
N GLN A 73 1.38 14.30 0.93
CA GLN A 73 2.78 14.08 0.61
C GLN A 73 3.54 13.40 1.77
N ARG A 74 2.89 12.48 2.48
CA ARG A 74 3.43 11.80 3.65
C ARG A 74 3.01 10.33 3.68
N PHE A 75 3.76 9.54 4.46
CA PHE A 75 3.35 8.18 4.79
C PHE A 75 2.27 8.20 5.87
N GLU A 76 1.20 7.44 5.66
CA GLU A 76 0.04 7.35 6.53
C GLU A 76 -0.21 5.89 6.92
N GLN A 77 -0.67 5.69 8.16
CA GLN A 77 -1.09 4.39 8.67
C GLN A 77 -2.58 4.43 9.01
N VAL A 78 -3.30 3.40 8.59
CA VAL A 78 -4.74 3.29 8.81
C VAL A 78 -5.13 1.85 9.19
N PRO A 79 -5.90 1.66 10.27
CA PRO A 79 -6.48 0.36 10.59
C PRO A 79 -7.69 0.07 9.70
N ILE A 80 -7.75 -1.11 9.09
CA ILE A 80 -8.83 -1.53 8.19
C ILE A 80 -9.21 -2.99 8.49
N LYS A 81 -10.53 -3.27 8.55
CA LYS A 81 -11.03 -4.65 8.68
C LYS A 81 -10.74 -5.47 7.44
N GLY A 82 -10.40 -6.75 7.64
CA GLY A 82 -10.08 -7.69 6.56
C GLY A 82 -11.15 -7.78 5.48
N ILE A 83 -12.44 -7.66 5.84
CA ILE A 83 -13.56 -7.67 4.90
C ILE A 83 -13.55 -6.55 3.87
N HIS A 84 -12.85 -5.45 4.11
CA HIS A 84 -12.77 -4.32 3.16
C HIS A 84 -11.54 -4.40 2.27
N LEU A 85 -10.60 -5.29 2.59
CA LEU A 85 -9.35 -5.46 1.87
C LEU A 85 -9.47 -6.53 0.79
N LYS A 86 -8.70 -6.32 -0.27
CA LYS A 86 -8.34 -7.35 -1.23
C LYS A 86 -6.83 -7.32 -1.45
N ARG A 87 -6.25 -8.50 -1.65
CA ARG A 87 -4.85 -8.65 -2.01
C ARG A 87 -4.66 -8.26 -3.47
N ILE A 88 -3.54 -7.64 -3.78
CA ILE A 88 -3.11 -7.42 -5.17
C ILE A 88 -2.02 -8.47 -5.42
N MET A 89 -2.29 -9.47 -6.26
CA MET A 89 -1.30 -10.51 -6.52
C MET A 89 -0.12 -9.94 -7.29
N GLU A 90 1.07 -10.31 -6.84
CA GLU A 90 2.32 -10.00 -7.50
C GLU A 90 2.51 -10.96 -8.69
N GLY A 91 2.68 -10.40 -9.89
CA GLY A 91 3.52 -11.07 -10.86
C GLY A 91 4.96 -10.89 -10.38
N ALA A 92 5.50 -11.90 -9.69
CA ALA A 92 6.88 -12.01 -9.20
C ALA A 92 7.66 -10.67 -9.09
N LEU A 93 7.40 -9.86 -8.06
CA LEU A 93 8.34 -8.80 -7.70
C LEU A 93 9.54 -9.46 -7.00
N GLU A 94 10.62 -9.68 -7.74
CA GLU A 94 11.84 -10.34 -7.24
C GLU A 94 12.70 -9.46 -6.30
N ASN A 95 12.24 -8.26 -5.93
CA ASN A 95 13.04 -7.24 -5.24
C ASN A 95 12.65 -7.05 -3.75
N SER A 96 12.21 -8.09 -3.06
CA SER A 96 12.04 -8.03 -1.60
C SER A 96 13.39 -8.22 -0.91
N LEU A 97 13.83 -7.22 -0.15
CA LEU A 97 15.02 -7.32 0.69
C LEU A 97 14.76 -8.28 1.85
N SER A 98 15.74 -9.14 2.13
CA SER A 98 15.77 -9.96 3.34
C SER A 98 16.14 -9.13 4.58
N GLU A 99 15.82 -9.62 5.77
CA GLU A 99 16.13 -8.92 7.03
C GLU A 99 17.63 -8.56 7.16
N ASP A 100 18.52 -9.44 6.68
CA ASP A 100 19.97 -9.26 6.74
C ASP A 100 20.48 -8.17 5.78
N GLU A 101 19.71 -7.82 4.75
CA GLU A 101 20.07 -6.80 3.76
C GLU A 101 19.64 -5.40 4.19
N VAL A 102 18.89 -5.27 5.28
CA VAL A 102 18.40 -3.99 5.78
C VAL A 102 19.30 -3.48 6.89
N PHE A 103 20.17 -2.52 6.55
CA PHE A 103 21.07 -1.86 7.51
C PHE A 103 21.15 -0.33 7.29
N PRO A 104 21.59 0.45 8.29
CA PRO A 104 21.71 1.90 8.16
C PRO A 104 22.58 2.31 6.96
N GLY A 105 22.08 3.24 6.15
CA GLY A 105 22.71 3.72 4.93
C GLY A 105 22.10 3.16 3.65
N VAL A 106 21.38 2.03 3.71
CA VAL A 106 20.69 1.45 2.55
C VAL A 106 19.52 2.34 2.12
N THR A 107 19.32 2.46 0.80
CA THR A 107 18.13 3.09 0.22
C THR A 107 17.08 2.02 -0.04
N VAL A 108 15.86 2.26 0.44
CA VAL A 108 14.71 1.37 0.29
C VAL A 108 13.53 2.15 -0.28
N THR A 109 12.57 1.42 -0.85
CA THR A 109 11.33 1.99 -1.38
C THR A 109 10.13 1.21 -0.84
N ILE A 110 8.95 1.82 -0.88
CA ILE A 110 7.72 1.11 -0.50
C ILE A 110 7.36 0.08 -1.56
N LYS A 111 6.96 -1.12 -1.15
CA LYS A 111 6.64 -2.26 -2.06
C LYS A 111 5.59 -1.92 -3.12
N THR A 112 4.70 -0.97 -2.84
CA THR A 112 3.65 -0.52 -3.76
C THR A 112 4.14 0.39 -4.89
N MET A 113 5.40 0.86 -4.83
CA MET A 113 5.94 1.87 -5.73
C MET A 113 5.84 1.46 -7.21
N ASP A 114 6.19 0.22 -7.54
CA ASP A 114 6.17 -0.24 -8.94
C ASP A 114 4.75 -0.27 -9.51
N PHE A 115 3.77 -0.70 -8.71
CA PHE A 115 2.37 -0.70 -9.11
C PHE A 115 1.83 0.72 -9.26
N GLU A 116 2.15 1.60 -8.32
CA GLU A 116 1.77 3.00 -8.36
C GLU A 116 2.31 3.69 -9.63
N LEU A 117 3.57 3.43 -10.00
CA LEU A 117 4.19 3.97 -11.22
C LEU A 117 3.65 3.36 -12.52
N ALA A 118 3.18 2.12 -12.47
CA ALA A 118 2.62 1.44 -13.64
C ALA A 118 1.21 1.96 -14.04
N LYS A 119 0.52 2.70 -13.15
CA LYS A 119 -0.81 3.24 -13.44
C LYS A 119 -0.74 4.27 -14.57
N LYS A 120 -1.69 4.19 -15.52
CA LYS A 120 -1.79 5.12 -16.66
C LYS A 120 -3.07 5.93 -16.60
N LYS A 121 -3.03 7.18 -17.04
CA LYS A 121 -4.18 8.06 -17.24
C LYS A 121 -4.53 8.11 -18.72
N SER A 122 -5.81 8.03 -19.06
CA SER A 122 -6.31 8.40 -20.40
C SER A 122 -6.99 9.75 -20.33
N SER A 123 -6.75 10.59 -21.33
CA SER A 123 -7.45 11.87 -21.51
C SER A 123 -8.01 11.96 -22.92
N PHE A 124 -9.24 12.45 -23.03
CA PHE A 124 -9.92 12.69 -24.30
C PHE A 124 -9.89 14.18 -24.59
N THR A 125 -9.39 14.55 -25.77
CA THR A 125 -9.51 15.90 -26.31
C THR A 125 -10.65 15.91 -27.31
N PHE A 126 -11.69 16.68 -27.01
CA PHE A 126 -12.77 16.94 -27.96
C PHE A 126 -12.49 18.30 -28.59
N GLU A 127 -12.05 18.30 -29.85
CA GLU A 127 -11.98 19.53 -30.64
C GLU A 127 -13.33 19.75 -31.31
N ASP A 128 -14.04 20.80 -30.91
CA ASP A 128 -15.33 21.20 -31.48
C ASP A 128 -15.10 21.82 -32.87
N THR A 129 -14.67 21.00 -33.83
CA THR A 129 -14.49 21.41 -35.23
C THR A 129 -15.65 20.94 -36.07
N SER A 130 -16.73 21.70 -36.03
CA SER A 130 -17.91 21.58 -36.90
C SER A 130 -17.63 21.73 -38.41
N LEU A 131 -16.36 21.74 -38.85
CA LEU A 131 -15.95 21.95 -40.24
C LEU A 131 -14.84 21.00 -40.73
N ASN A 132 -14.26 20.16 -39.88
CA ASN A 132 -13.29 19.14 -40.31
C ASN A 132 -13.59 17.83 -39.59
N HIS A 133 -13.51 16.70 -40.30
CA HIS A 133 -13.52 15.36 -39.71
C HIS A 133 -12.25 15.15 -38.87
N GLY A 134 -12.09 15.91 -37.78
CA GLY A 134 -11.02 15.76 -36.81
C GLY A 134 -11.20 14.44 -36.08
N SER A 135 -10.22 13.55 -36.17
CA SER A 135 -10.25 12.30 -35.45
C SER A 135 -10.16 12.58 -33.95
N ASP A 136 -11.15 12.11 -33.18
CA ASP A 136 -11.06 12.06 -31.72
C ASP A 136 -9.71 11.44 -31.32
N SER A 137 -8.85 12.23 -30.68
CA SER A 137 -7.54 11.75 -30.25
C SER A 137 -7.58 11.41 -28.77
N SER A 138 -7.19 10.19 -28.40
CA SER A 138 -6.98 9.81 -27.01
C SER A 138 -5.49 9.82 -26.70
N THR A 139 -5.11 10.47 -25.60
CA THR A 139 -3.73 10.49 -25.11
C THR A 139 -3.63 9.67 -23.84
N ILE A 140 -2.72 8.70 -23.82
CA ILE A 140 -2.41 7.89 -22.62
C ILE A 140 -1.09 8.39 -22.04
N THR A 141 -1.11 8.79 -20.77
CA THR A 141 0.06 9.27 -20.02
C THR A 141 0.21 8.50 -18.71
N ALA A 142 1.32 8.71 -17.98
CA ALA A 142 1.45 8.18 -16.63
C ALA A 142 0.38 8.80 -15.70
N LEU A 143 -0.18 7.99 -14.79
CA LEU A 143 -1.18 8.49 -13.84
C LEU A 143 -0.57 9.41 -12.79
N LEU A 144 0.59 9.02 -12.28
CA LEU A 144 1.29 9.77 -11.26
C LEU A 144 2.13 10.87 -11.89
N SER A 145 1.99 12.07 -11.33
CA SER A 145 2.88 13.20 -11.57
C SER A 145 4.06 13.26 -10.60
N TYR A 146 4.13 12.33 -9.64
CA TYR A 146 5.16 12.28 -8.61
C TYR A 146 5.66 10.85 -8.37
N LEU A 147 6.92 10.75 -7.96
CA LEU A 147 7.56 9.50 -7.55
C LEU A 147 7.43 9.39 -6.02
N PRO A 148 6.92 8.27 -5.45
CA PRO A 148 7.04 8.04 -4.01
C PRO A 148 8.51 8.18 -3.58
N PRO A 149 8.80 8.85 -2.45
CA PRO A 149 10.16 9.18 -2.08
C PRO A 149 10.97 7.92 -1.75
N SER A 150 12.22 7.88 -2.21
CA SER A 150 13.20 6.91 -1.73
C SER A 150 13.51 7.18 -0.27
N LEU A 151 13.54 6.11 0.52
CA LEU A 151 13.77 6.14 1.95
C LEU A 151 15.22 5.76 2.24
N GLN A 152 15.90 6.48 3.10
CA GLN A 152 17.22 6.09 3.62
C GLN A 152 17.05 5.47 5.00
N VAL A 153 17.52 4.23 5.17
CA VAL A 153 17.52 3.56 6.48
C VAL A 153 18.51 4.28 7.39
N ILE A 154 18.03 4.73 8.54
CA ILE A 154 18.84 5.43 9.56
C ILE A 154 19.10 4.56 10.79
N SER A 155 18.23 3.59 11.07
CA SER A 155 18.36 2.70 12.23
C SER A 155 17.47 1.47 12.04
N VAL A 156 17.95 0.32 12.51
CA VAL A 156 17.20 -0.94 12.57
C VAL A 156 17.22 -1.40 14.01
N LEU A 157 16.05 -1.67 14.58
CA LEU A 157 15.88 -2.06 15.97
C LEU A 157 14.95 -3.27 16.06
N PRO A 158 15.14 -4.18 17.03
CA PRO A 158 14.14 -5.21 17.30
C PRO A 158 12.78 -4.58 17.63
N HIS A 159 11.72 -5.08 17.03
CA HIS A 159 10.38 -4.55 17.26
C HIS A 159 9.96 -4.76 18.71
N LYS A 160 9.42 -3.70 19.33
CA LYS A 160 8.91 -3.73 20.71
C LYS A 160 7.42 -3.40 20.72
N SER A 161 6.59 -4.43 20.69
CA SER A 161 5.15 -4.25 20.84
C SER A 161 4.80 -3.77 22.25
N LYS A 162 4.05 -2.66 22.33
CA LYS A 162 3.43 -2.20 23.58
C LYS A 162 2.20 -3.02 23.95
N HIS A 163 1.64 -3.75 22.99
CA HIS A 163 0.42 -4.53 23.16
C HIS A 163 0.75 -6.03 23.24
N PRO A 164 -0.02 -6.81 24.00
CA PRO A 164 0.19 -8.26 24.08
C PRO A 164 -0.04 -8.91 22.72
N THR A 165 0.88 -9.77 22.33
CA THR A 165 0.80 -10.58 21.09
C THR A 165 0.08 -11.91 21.31
N HIS A 166 0.07 -12.41 22.56
CA HIS A 166 -0.62 -13.63 22.96
C HIS A 166 -1.59 -13.41 24.13
N LYS A 167 -2.66 -14.21 24.16
CA LYS A 167 -3.58 -14.33 25.29
C LYS A 167 -3.92 -15.82 25.49
N LYS A 168 -3.53 -16.39 26.64
CA LYS A 168 -3.77 -17.81 26.97
C LYS A 168 -3.32 -18.76 25.83
N ASP A 169 -2.05 -18.66 25.44
CA ASP A 169 -1.42 -19.39 24.32
C ASP A 169 -1.99 -19.16 22.92
N GLN A 170 -3.05 -18.36 22.77
CA GLN A 170 -3.55 -17.96 21.47
C GLN A 170 -2.87 -16.67 20.99
N GLU A 171 -2.32 -16.69 19.77
CA GLU A 171 -1.83 -15.50 19.08
C GLU A 171 -3.02 -14.57 18.76
N ILE A 172 -2.96 -13.35 19.29
CA ILE A 172 -3.99 -12.31 19.11
C ILE A 172 -3.50 -11.15 18.25
N ARG A 173 -2.19 -11.02 18.04
CA ARG A 173 -1.59 -10.00 17.19
C ARG A 173 -0.30 -10.50 16.57
N LYS A 174 -0.19 -10.36 15.25
CA LYS A 174 1.05 -10.50 14.52
C LYS A 174 1.68 -9.12 14.33
N VAL A 175 2.94 -9.04 14.69
CA VAL A 175 3.78 -7.84 14.60
C VAL A 175 5.07 -8.20 13.85
N PRO A 176 5.74 -7.23 13.22
CA PRO A 176 7.02 -7.46 12.57
C PRO A 176 8.11 -7.82 13.59
N SER A 177 9.21 -8.40 13.08
CA SER A 177 10.43 -8.71 13.84
C SER A 177 11.26 -7.44 14.11
N LEU A 178 11.32 -6.53 13.14
CA LEU A 178 12.18 -5.35 13.12
C LEU A 178 11.41 -4.05 12.91
N ASP A 179 11.78 -3.03 13.68
CA ASP A 179 11.45 -1.62 13.44
C ASP A 179 12.60 -0.96 12.67
N VAL A 180 12.31 -0.59 11.42
CA VAL A 180 13.22 0.13 10.55
C VAL A 180 12.83 1.60 10.54
N LYS A 181 13.75 2.45 10.99
CA LYS A 181 13.59 3.90 10.92
C LYS A 181 14.19 4.38 9.62
N CYS A 182 13.40 5.14 8.88
CA CYS A 182 13.81 5.74 7.62
C CYS A 182 13.70 7.26 7.67
N PHE A 183 14.62 7.90 6.95
CA PHE A 183 14.57 9.31 6.62
C PHE A 183 14.19 9.48 5.16
N TRP A 184 13.39 10.50 4.85
CA TRP A 184 13.10 10.87 3.46
C TRP A 184 12.94 12.37 3.33
N TYR A 185 13.12 12.85 2.11
CA TYR A 185 13.01 14.26 1.76
C TYR A 185 12.20 14.40 0.46
N LEU A 186 11.15 15.22 0.48
CA LEU A 186 10.51 15.72 -0.73
C LEU A 186 11.00 17.13 -1.02
N SER A 187 11.58 17.30 -2.21
CA SER A 187 11.98 18.60 -2.72
C SER A 187 10.80 19.51 -3.07
N ILE A 188 9.66 18.96 -3.50
CA ILE A 188 8.52 19.78 -3.95
C ILE A 188 7.88 20.62 -2.84
N SER A 189 8.01 20.16 -1.59
CA SER A 189 7.40 20.78 -0.42
C SER A 189 8.45 21.23 0.60
N ASP A 190 9.74 21.04 0.31
CA ASP A 190 10.85 21.16 1.27
C ASP A 190 10.57 20.46 2.61
N GLN A 191 9.82 19.35 2.55
CA GLN A 191 9.48 18.56 3.72
C GLN A 191 10.43 17.37 3.82
N SER A 192 11.10 17.29 4.97
CA SER A 192 11.74 16.05 5.40
C SER A 192 10.85 15.35 6.43
N GLY A 193 10.74 14.03 6.31
CA GLY A 193 10.02 13.20 7.26
C GLY A 193 10.92 12.15 7.88
N ARG A 194 10.57 11.71 9.10
CA ARG A 194 11.03 10.44 9.65
C ARG A 194 9.88 9.47 9.63
N LEU A 195 10.07 8.35 8.98
CA LEU A 195 9.16 7.21 9.09
C LEU A 195 9.75 6.31 10.18
N SER A 196 9.18 6.39 11.38
CA SER A 196 9.69 5.69 12.57
C SER A 196 9.38 4.19 12.59
N ASP A 197 8.54 3.73 11.66
CA ASP A 197 7.93 2.41 11.69
C ASP A 197 7.84 1.80 10.28
N CYS A 198 8.95 1.82 9.51
CA CYS A 198 9.07 0.90 8.38
C CYS A 198 9.26 -0.49 8.95
N ARG A 199 8.56 -1.48 8.41
CA ARG A 199 8.51 -2.81 9.00
C ARG A 199 8.88 -3.80 7.93
N VAL A 200 9.91 -4.59 8.23
CA VAL A 200 10.34 -5.70 7.39
C VAL A 200 9.56 -6.92 7.89
N ALA A 201 9.01 -7.68 6.94
CA ALA A 201 8.11 -8.80 7.16
C ALA A 201 8.72 -10.08 6.60
#